data_AF-A0A2V9AGK0-F1
#
_entry.id   AF-A0A2V9AGK0-F1
#
_cell.length_a   1.000
_cell.length_b   1.000
_cell.length_c   1.000
_cell.angle_alpha   90.00
_cell.angle_beta   90.00
_cell.angle_gamma   90.00
#
_symmetry.space_group_name_H-M   'P 1'
#
loop_
_entity.id
_entity.type
_entity.pdbx_description
1 polymer ?
#
loop_
_entity_poly.entity_id
_entity_poly.type
_entity_poly.pdbx_seq_one_letter_code
_entity_poly.pdbx_strand_id
1 'polypeptide(L)' 'MQYLPGLTVQCINPQCEARGHWLRADVTGPVAKEGRCSCCGEFLRNVPPPLGPRFRMRPRSLAARPPLRPRPRR' A
#
# COMPACT_ATOMS: atom_id res chain seq x y z
N MET A 1 -14.83 8.58 14.91
CA MET A 1 -13.66 8.82 14.03
C MET A 1 -14.08 8.48 12.61
N GLN A 2 -14.06 9.44 11.67
CA GLN A 2 -14.34 9.16 10.25
C GLN A 2 -13.03 8.77 9.57
N TYR A 3 -12.94 7.55 9.06
CA TYR A 3 -11.81 7.10 8.25
C TYR A 3 -12.04 7.49 6.80
N LEU A 4 -11.04 8.14 6.18
CA LEU A 4 -11.02 8.41 4.74
C LEU A 4 -10.98 7.10 3.93
N PRO A 5 -11.67 7.04 2.77
CA PRO A 5 -11.61 5.90 1.88
C PRO A 5 -10.16 5.65 1.42
N GLY A 6 -9.75 4.37 1.40
CA GLY A 6 -8.39 3.96 1.06
C GLY A 6 -7.40 3.93 2.22
N LEU A 7 -7.81 4.30 3.44
CA LEU A 7 -7.00 4.09 4.63
C LEU A 7 -6.96 2.62 5.04
N THR A 8 -5.85 2.22 5.63
CA THR A 8 -5.70 0.93 6.28
C THR A 8 -5.64 1.10 7.79
N VAL A 9 -6.25 0.16 8.51
CA VAL A 9 -6.29 0.14 9.97
C VAL A 9 -5.77 -1.20 10.48
N GLN A 10 -5.20 -1.18 11.69
CA GLN A 10 -4.59 -2.35 12.31
C GLN A 10 -4.94 -2.40 13.80
N CYS A 11 -5.11 -3.62 14.33
CA CYS A 11 -5.21 -3.82 15.77
C CYS A 11 -3.82 -3.68 16.41
N ILE A 12 -3.71 -2.81 17.42
CA ILE A 12 -2.45 -2.55 18.14
C ILE A 12 -2.33 -3.33 19.45
N ASN A 13 -3.38 -4.05 19.86
CA ASN A 13 -3.39 -4.78 21.13
C ASN A 13 -2.34 -5.93 21.07
N PRO A 14 -1.33 -5.94 21.96
CA PRO A 14 -0.28 -6.96 21.97
C PRO A 14 -0.79 -8.39 22.23
N GLN A 15 -1.95 -8.53 22.86
CA GLN A 15 -2.56 -9.83 23.20
C GLN A 15 -3.56 -10.31 22.15
N CYS A 16 -3.83 -9.51 21.11
CA CYS A 16 -4.76 -9.89 20.06
C CYS A 16 -4.07 -10.78 19.04
N GLU A 17 -4.67 -11.93 18.73
CA GLU A 17 -4.23 -12.82 17.65
C GLU A 17 -4.23 -12.12 16.29
N ALA A 18 -5.18 -11.21 16.06
CA ALA A 18 -5.27 -10.40 14.85
C ALA A 18 -4.34 -9.16 14.84
N ARG A 19 -3.43 -9.03 15.81
CA ARG A 19 -2.42 -7.96 15.78
C ARG A 19 -1.55 -8.11 14.54
N GLY A 20 -1.27 -7.00 13.87
CA GLY A 20 -0.45 -7.03 12.65
C GLY A 20 -1.28 -7.19 11.36
N HIS A 21 -2.53 -7.64 11.46
CA HIS A 21 -3.38 -7.82 10.27
C HIS A 21 -3.91 -6.47 9.76
N TRP A 22 -3.74 -6.25 8.47
CA TRP A 22 -4.18 -5.05 7.77
C TRP A 22 -5.63 -5.20 7.35
N LEU A 23 -6.47 -4.27 7.79
CA LEU A 23 -7.86 -4.16 7.39
C LEU A 23 -8.04 -2.87 6.59
N ARG A 24 -8.88 -2.89 5.56
CA ARG A 24 -9.21 -1.67 4.83
C ARG A 24 -10.36 -0.94 5.51
N ALA A 25 -10.26 0.37 5.63
CA ALA A 25 -11.23 1.21 6.33
C ALA A 25 -12.61 1.26 5.65
N ASP A 26 -12.64 1.12 4.32
CA ASP A 26 -13.84 1.06 3.48
C ASP A 26 -14.66 -0.22 3.70
N VAL A 27 -14.00 -1.36 3.86
CA VAL A 27 -14.64 -2.66 4.20
C VAL A 27 -15.20 -2.64 5.62
N THR A 28 -14.57 -1.91 6.53
CA THR A 28 -15.10 -1.76 7.89
C THR A 28 -16.33 -0.85 7.96
N GLY A 29 -16.51 0.10 7.03
CA GLY A 29 -17.68 0.98 6.96
C GLY A 29 -18.08 1.68 8.28
N PRO A 30 -19.13 2.49 8.32
CA PRO A 30 -19.62 3.07 9.58
C PRO A 30 -20.39 2.06 10.47
N VAL A 31 -20.52 0.80 10.04
CA VAL A 31 -21.43 -0.20 10.65
C VAL A 31 -20.71 -1.44 11.19
N ALA A 32 -19.46 -1.73 10.80
CA ALA A 32 -18.70 -2.80 11.46
C ALA A 32 -18.00 -2.23 12.71
N LYS A 33 -18.79 -2.05 13.78
CA LYS A 33 -18.34 -1.82 15.17
C LYS A 33 -17.37 -0.64 15.35
N GLU A 34 -17.73 0.61 15.05
CA GLU A 34 -17.01 1.82 15.50
C GLU A 34 -15.47 1.88 15.29
N GLY A 35 -14.89 1.07 14.40
CA GLY A 35 -13.43 0.91 14.32
C GLY A 35 -12.84 0.03 15.43
N ARG A 36 -13.54 -1.04 15.84
CA ARG A 36 -13.07 -2.04 16.81
C ARG A 36 -12.69 -3.35 16.11
N CYS A 37 -11.68 -4.02 16.65
CA CYS A 37 -11.21 -5.31 16.18
C CYS A 37 -12.27 -6.39 16.41
N SER A 38 -12.52 -7.24 15.41
CA SER A 38 -13.46 -8.36 15.52
C SER A 38 -13.01 -9.45 16.50
N CYS A 39 -11.71 -9.60 16.74
CA CYS A 39 -11.15 -10.60 17.67
C CYS A 39 -11.17 -10.17 19.13
N CYS A 40 -10.75 -8.93 19.44
CA CYS A 40 -10.57 -8.48 20.83
C CYS A 40 -11.44 -7.29 21.23
N GLY A 41 -12.18 -6.69 20.30
CA GLY A 41 -13.00 -5.50 20.56
C GLY A 41 -12.22 -4.21 20.78
N GLU A 42 -10.88 -4.24 20.75
CA GLU A 42 -10.03 -3.05 20.89
C GLU A 42 -10.07 -2.13 19.68
N PHE A 43 -9.72 -0.87 19.89
CA PHE A 43 -9.73 0.13 18.82
C PHE A 43 -8.65 -0.14 17.76
N LEU A 44 -9.08 -0.10 16.50
CA LEU A 44 -8.21 -0.17 15.33
C LEU A 44 -7.58 1.20 15.08
N ARG A 45 -6.26 1.19 14.88
CA ARG A 45 -5.49 2.42 14.64
C ARG A 45 -5.16 2.54 13.17
N ASN A 46 -5.22 3.76 12.65
CA ASN A 46 -4.77 4.05 11.29
C ASN A 46 -3.27 3.80 11.18
N VAL A 47 -2.89 2.95 10.24
CA VAL A 47 -1.49 2.73 9.89
C VAL A 47 -1.39 3.01 8.39
N PRO A 48 -0.49 3.91 7.96
CA PRO A 48 -0.30 4.17 6.54
C PRO A 48 0.08 2.86 5.84
N PRO A 49 -0.46 2.58 4.64
CA PRO A 49 -0.09 1.38 3.90
C PRO A 49 1.44 1.36 3.73
N PRO A 50 2.05 0.16 3.73
CA PRO A 50 3.48 0.06 3.48
C PRO A 50 3.77 0.80 2.17
N LEU A 51 4.62 1.84 2.26
CA LEU A 51 5.07 2.59 1.11
C LEU A 51 5.56 1.54 0.09
N GLY A 52 4.82 1.37 -1.00
CA GLY A 52 5.10 0.35 -2.00
C GLY A 52 6.57 0.40 -2.42
N PRO A 53 7.12 -0.71 -2.98
CA PRO A 53 8.53 -0.78 -3.33
C PRO A 53 8.89 0.51 -4.05
N ARG A 54 9.74 1.34 -3.41
CA ARG A 54 10.20 2.58 -4.00
C ARG A 54 10.91 2.16 -5.26
N PHE A 55 10.22 2.20 -6.40
CA PHE A 55 10.83 2.06 -7.70
C PHE A 55 11.81 3.22 -7.75
N ARG A 56 13.07 2.94 -7.42
CA ARG A 56 14.18 3.82 -7.71
C ARG A 56 14.20 3.85 -9.23
N MET A 57 13.39 4.72 -9.82
CA MET A 57 13.46 5.07 -11.23
C MET A 57 14.80 5.76 -11.37
N ARG A 58 15.86 4.96 -11.47
CA ARG A 58 17.16 5.43 -11.88
C ARG A 58 16.93 5.93 -13.30
N PRO A 59 17.13 7.22 -13.59
CA PRO A 59 16.93 7.74 -14.93
C PRO A 59 17.71 6.87 -15.90
N ARG A 60 17.04 6.23 -16.87
CA ARG A 60 17.77 5.57 -17.95
C ARG A 60 18.41 6.70 -18.75
N SER A 61 19.73 6.65 -18.89
CA SER A 61 20.46 7.58 -19.76
C SER A 61 19.81 7.52 -21.16
N LEU A 62 19.47 8.70 -21.70
CA LEU A 62 19.03 8.85 -23.09
C LEU A 62 20.24 8.55 -23.98
N ALA A 63 20.55 7.28 -24.18
CA ALA A 63 21.62 6.87 -25.07
C ALA A 63 21.32 7.41 -26.47
N ALA A 64 22.29 8.11 -27.06
CA ALA A 64 22.19 8.60 -28.42
C ALA A 64 21.90 7.43 -29.38
N ARG A 65 21.01 7.65 -30.35
CA ARG A 65 20.64 6.65 -31.35
C ARG A 65 21.91 6.18 -32.08
N PRO A 66 22.19 4.86 -32.14
CA PRO A 66 23.38 4.38 -32.83
C PRO A 66 23.36 4.80 -34.32
N PRO A 67 24.52 5.13 -34.91
CA PRO A 67 24.61 5.57 -36.29
C PRO A 67 24.10 4.48 -37.24
N LEU A 68 23.30 4.89 -38.23
CA LEU A 68 22.80 4.01 -39.29
C LEU A 68 23.97 3.43 -40.07
N ARG A 69 24.16 2.10 -40.00
CA ARG A 69 25.15 1.41 -40.83
C ARG A 69 24.69 1.45 -42.30
N PRO A 70 25.59 1.74 -43.26
CA PRO A 70 25.24 1.67 -44.66
C PRO A 70 24.85 0.24 -45.05
N ARG A 71 23.69 0.11 -45.69
CA ARG A 71 23.20 -1.18 -46.22
C ARG A 71 24.00 -1.52 -47.48
N PRO A 72 24.61 -2.71 -47.60
CA PRO A 72 25.32 -3.08 -48.82
C PRO A 72 24.32 -3.19 -49.97
N ARG A 73 24.60 -2.46 -51.06
CA ARG A 73 23.86 -2.57 -52.31
C ARG A 73 24.28 -3.87 -52.99
N ARG A 74 23.31 -4.77 -53.20
CA ARG A 74 23.42 -5.85 -54.18
C ARG A 74 23.01 -5.32 -55.55
#